data_AF-A0A2S5E438-F1
#
_entry.id   AF-A0A2S5E438-F1
#
_cell.length_a   1.000
_cell.length_b   1.000
_cell.length_c   1.000
_cell.angle_alpha   90.00
_cell.angle_beta   90.00
_cell.angle_gamma   90.00
#
_symmetry.space_group_name_H-M   'P 1'
#
loop_
_entity.id
_entity.type
_entity.pdbx_description
1 polymer ?
#
loop_
_entity_poly.entity_id
_entity_poly.type
_entity_poly.pdbx_seq_one_letter_code
_entity_poly.pdbx_strand_id
1 'polypeptide(L)'
;MKFEAEGKAGISTPSPAQITKGIRTLRSFGKSSYASLTDSEGNYVQVAGGGVSCLIERFEVNASQRWRAFHDRPSPVRPDGTLLVFRAGSIPMRADEWFLSDQVLEVFLAFLKGTPFPENVQWRPAPGF
;
A
#
# COMPACT_ATOMS: atom_id res chain seq x y z
N MET A 1 4.29 -15.67 4.48
CA MET A 1 4.62 -14.28 4.08
C MET A 1 5.52 -14.29 2.85
N LYS A 2 5.11 -13.59 1.79
CA LYS A 2 5.83 -13.39 0.53
C LYS A 2 5.78 -11.90 0.18
N PHE A 3 6.93 -11.28 -0.06
CA PHE A 3 7.01 -9.87 -0.49
C PHE A 3 7.32 -9.80 -1.98
N GLU A 4 6.53 -9.03 -2.71
CA GLU A 4 6.69 -8.82 -4.14
C GLU A 4 6.72 -7.32 -4.44
N ALA A 5 7.62 -6.92 -5.32
CA ALA A 5 7.73 -5.53 -5.76
C ALA A 5 7.96 -5.50 -7.26
N GLU A 6 7.40 -4.50 -7.93
CA GLU A 6 7.44 -4.40 -9.38
C GLU A 6 8.88 -4.51 -9.93
N GLY A 7 9.07 -5.40 -10.91
CA GLY A 7 10.34 -5.60 -11.59
C GLY A 7 11.41 -6.30 -10.75
N LYS A 8 11.06 -6.95 -9.64
CA LYS A 8 11.97 -7.68 -8.75
C LYS A 8 11.49 -9.11 -8.52
N ALA A 9 12.43 -10.00 -8.23
CA ALA A 9 12.09 -11.35 -7.78
C ALA A 9 11.36 -11.29 -6.43
N GLY A 10 10.33 -12.11 -6.27
CA GLY A 10 9.61 -12.26 -5.00
C GLY A 10 10.51 -12.84 -3.91
N ILE A 11 10.32 -12.37 -2.67
CA ILE A 11 11.08 -12.79 -1.51
C ILE A 11 10.16 -13.59 -0.59
N SER A 12 10.40 -14.89 -0.46
CA SER A 12 9.78 -15.72 0.57
C SER A 12 10.36 -15.39 1.94
N THR A 13 9.53 -15.37 2.98
CA THR A 13 9.93 -15.05 4.36
C THR A 13 10.77 -13.77 4.46
N PRO A 14 10.25 -12.62 4.00
CA PRO A 14 11.01 -11.38 3.92
C PRO A 14 11.34 -10.84 5.32
N SER A 15 12.57 -10.34 5.49
CA SER A 15 12.95 -9.61 6.70
C SER A 15 12.40 -8.17 6.69
N PRO A 16 12.23 -7.53 7.88
CA PRO A 16 11.84 -6.12 7.96
C PRO A 16 12.74 -5.19 7.12
N ALA A 17 14.04 -5.49 7.04
CA ALA A 17 15.00 -4.72 6.24
C ALA A 17 14.75 -4.87 4.73
N GLN A 18 14.39 -6.07 4.26
CA GLN A 18 14.05 -6.30 2.85
C GLN A 18 12.78 -5.56 2.44
N ILE A 19 11.75 -5.58 3.29
CA ILE A 19 10.53 -4.79 3.10
C ILE A 19 10.86 -3.29 3.08
N THR A 20 11.60 -2.81 4.08
CA THR A 20 12.00 -1.40 4.20
C THR A 20 12.71 -0.91 2.94
N LYS A 21 13.70 -1.67 2.47
CA LYS A 21 14.42 -1.37 1.22
C LYS A 21 13.48 -1.41 0.02
N GLY A 22 12.58 -2.40 -0.07
CA GLY A 22 11.59 -2.51 -1.12
C GLY A 22 10.72 -1.25 -1.23
N ILE A 23 10.04 -0.89 -0.14
CA ILE A 23 9.12 0.24 -0.06
C ILE A 23 9.83 1.58 -0.34
N ARG A 24 11.00 1.84 0.27
CA ARG A 24 11.74 3.10 0.08
C ARG A 24 12.21 3.33 -1.37
N THR A 25 12.34 2.26 -2.16
CA THR A 25 12.75 2.36 -3.58
C THR A 25 11.61 2.62 -4.55
N LEU A 26 10.35 2.54 -4.11
CA LEU A 26 9.20 2.77 -4.98
C LEU A 26 9.13 4.23 -5.44
N ARG A 27 8.72 4.44 -6.68
CA ARG A 27 8.53 5.75 -7.32
C ARG A 27 7.31 5.68 -8.23
N SER A 28 6.39 6.65 -8.12
CA SER A 28 5.20 6.71 -8.97
C SER A 28 5.55 6.72 -10.48
N PHE A 29 6.59 7.46 -10.86
CA PHE A 29 7.11 7.52 -12.24
C PHE A 29 8.48 6.84 -12.40
N GLY A 30 8.70 5.70 -11.74
CA GLY A 30 9.96 4.95 -11.83
C GLY A 30 9.81 3.52 -12.33
N LYS A 31 10.91 2.76 -12.29
CA LYS A 31 10.96 1.35 -12.72
C LYS A 31 10.14 0.41 -11.81
N SER A 32 9.84 0.85 -10.60
CA SER A 32 9.12 0.09 -9.57
C SER A 32 8.17 1.04 -8.84
N SER A 33 6.88 0.78 -8.97
CA SER A 33 5.80 1.69 -8.56
C SER A 33 4.71 1.02 -7.72
N TYR A 34 4.87 -0.27 -7.40
CA TYR A 34 3.99 -0.99 -6.50
C TYR A 34 4.72 -2.13 -5.79
N ALA A 35 4.16 -2.55 -4.65
CA ALA A 35 4.58 -3.73 -3.92
C ALA A 35 3.42 -4.36 -3.15
N SER A 36 3.53 -5.64 -2.84
CA SER A 36 2.58 -6.38 -2.00
C SER A 36 3.32 -7.27 -0.99
N LEU A 37 2.66 -7.50 0.14
CA LEU A 37 3.06 -8.48 1.14
C LEU A 37 1.87 -9.39 1.41
N THR A 38 2.00 -10.67 1.08
CA THR A 38 0.93 -11.66 1.16
C THR A 38 1.26 -12.73 2.20
N ASP A 39 0.30 -13.09 3.03
CA ASP A 39 0.45 -14.18 3.99
C ASP A 39 0.22 -15.57 3.34
N SER A 40 0.18 -16.63 4.15
CA SER A 40 -0.06 -18.00 3.66
C SER A 40 -1.53 -18.28 3.34
N GLU A 41 -2.46 -17.50 3.89
CA GLU A 41 -3.89 -17.65 3.67
C GLU A 41 -4.36 -16.89 2.41
N GLY A 42 -3.51 -15.99 1.90
CA GLY A 42 -3.76 -15.16 0.74
C GLY A 42 -4.22 -13.74 1.08
N ASN A 43 -4.30 -13.37 2.37
CA ASN A 43 -4.52 -11.97 2.72
C ASN A 43 -3.28 -11.17 2.34
N TYR A 44 -3.48 -9.91 1.96
CA TYR A 44 -2.35 -9.05 1.61
C TYR A 44 -2.58 -7.60 1.97
N VAL A 45 -1.47 -6.89 2.16
CA VAL A 45 -1.39 -5.44 2.03
C VAL A 45 -0.61 -5.11 0.76
N GLN A 46 -1.03 -4.07 0.05
CA GLN A 46 -0.35 -3.58 -1.14
C GLN A 46 -0.23 -2.06 -1.15
N VAL A 47 0.77 -1.57 -1.87
CA VAL A 47 0.98 -0.15 -2.14
C VAL A 47 1.09 0.08 -3.64
N ALA A 48 0.47 1.16 -4.11
CA ALA A 48 0.75 1.75 -5.42
C ALA A 48 1.34 3.16 -5.22
N GLY A 49 2.24 3.58 -6.09
CA GLY A 49 2.97 4.84 -6.01
C GLY A 49 4.29 4.75 -5.23
N GLY A 50 4.81 5.90 -4.80
CA GLY A 50 6.08 5.96 -4.07
C GLY A 50 6.41 7.36 -3.55
N GLY A 51 7.35 7.44 -2.60
CA GLY A 51 7.72 8.70 -1.96
C GLY A 51 6.56 9.31 -1.17
N VAL A 52 5.99 10.42 -1.67
CA VAL A 52 4.91 11.18 -0.99
C VAL A 52 3.52 10.96 -1.60
N SER A 53 3.44 10.05 -2.57
CA SER A 53 2.23 9.78 -3.35
C SER A 53 1.99 8.28 -3.38
N CYS A 54 1.50 7.74 -2.27
CA CYS A 54 1.19 6.32 -2.13
C CYS A 54 -0.30 6.10 -1.82
N LEU A 55 -0.87 5.05 -2.42
CA LEU A 55 -2.15 4.44 -2.06
C LEU A 55 -1.86 3.12 -1.33
N ILE A 56 -2.58 2.85 -0.24
CA ILE A 56 -2.50 1.56 0.46
C ILE A 56 -3.86 0.86 0.33
N GLU A 57 -3.82 -0.42 -0.04
CA GLU A 57 -4.98 -1.30 -0.01
C GLU A 57 -4.65 -2.59 0.74
N ARG A 58 -5.68 -3.25 1.26
CA ARG A 58 -5.57 -4.60 1.81
C ARG A 58 -6.71 -5.48 1.32
N PHE A 59 -6.50 -6.77 1.30
CA PHE A 59 -7.51 -7.76 0.95
C PHE A 59 -7.60 -8.81 2.04
N GLU A 60 -8.83 -9.15 2.41
CA GLU A 60 -9.15 -10.20 3.37
C GLU A 60 -9.87 -11.33 2.64
N VAL A 61 -9.24 -12.50 2.59
CA VAL A 61 -9.73 -13.66 1.82
C VAL A 61 -11.07 -14.14 2.36
N ASN A 62 -11.21 -14.22 3.69
CA ASN A 62 -12.42 -14.71 4.36
C ASN A 62 -13.65 -13.83 4.08
N ALA A 63 -13.45 -12.51 3.91
CA ALA A 63 -14.51 -11.57 3.59
C ALA A 63 -14.66 -11.35 2.08
N SER A 64 -13.74 -11.86 1.26
CA SER A 64 -13.56 -11.50 -0.15
C SER A 64 -13.56 -9.97 -0.37
N GLN A 65 -13.09 -9.22 0.62
CA GLN A 65 -13.26 -7.77 0.66
C GLN A 65 -11.91 -7.07 0.44
N ARG A 66 -11.91 -6.14 -0.51
CA ARG A 66 -10.82 -5.17 -0.63
C ARG A 66 -11.13 -3.92 0.16
N TRP A 67 -10.15 -3.46 0.91
CA TRP A 67 -10.21 -2.27 1.72
C TRP A 67 -9.19 -1.26 1.22
N ARG A 68 -9.57 0.01 1.23
CA ARG A 68 -8.70 1.14 0.92
C ARG A 68 -8.39 1.91 2.20
N ALA A 69 -7.11 2.21 2.40
CA ALA A 69 -6.67 2.98 3.54
C ALA A 69 -7.01 4.46 3.38
N PHE A 70 -7.33 5.13 4.48
CA PHE A 70 -7.48 6.58 4.55
C PHE A 70 -7.09 7.11 5.94
N HIS A 71 -6.98 8.43 6.08
CA HIS A 71 -6.63 9.09 7.34
C HIS A 71 -7.43 10.38 7.56
N ASP A 72 -7.39 10.92 8.77
CA ASP A 72 -8.16 12.11 9.20
C ASP A 72 -7.60 13.46 8.70
N ARG A 73 -6.56 13.42 7.85
CA ARG A 73 -5.80 14.59 7.40
C ARG A 73 -5.83 14.75 5.88
N PRO A 74 -6.96 15.11 5.27
CA PRO A 74 -7.08 15.23 3.81
C PRO A 74 -6.06 16.21 3.22
N SER A 75 -5.57 15.90 2.02
CA SER A 75 -4.57 16.69 1.31
C SER A 75 -5.16 18.03 0.85
N PRO A 76 -4.55 19.17 1.22
CA PRO A 76 -5.07 20.49 0.82
C PRO A 76 -4.83 20.83 -0.66
N VAL A 77 -3.97 20.06 -1.34
CA VAL A 77 -3.53 20.31 -2.73
C VAL A 77 -3.92 19.20 -3.71
N ARG A 78 -4.49 18.10 -3.21
CA ARG A 78 -4.95 16.96 -4.00
C ARG A 78 -6.42 16.68 -3.68
N PRO A 79 -7.37 17.41 -4.31
CA PRO A 79 -8.80 17.20 -4.08
C PRO A 79 -9.25 15.80 -4.54
N ASP A 80 -10.45 15.40 -4.13
CA ASP A 80 -11.07 14.16 -4.57
C ASP A 80 -11.10 14.04 -6.11
N GLY A 81 -10.77 12.86 -6.61
CA GLY A 81 -10.63 12.58 -8.04
C GLY A 81 -9.22 12.84 -8.59
N THR A 82 -8.29 13.41 -7.80
CA THR A 82 -6.89 13.53 -8.22
C THR A 82 -6.32 12.15 -8.53
N LEU A 83 -5.70 12.00 -9.71
CA LEU A 83 -5.18 10.72 -10.16
C LEU A 83 -3.82 10.40 -9.51
N LEU A 84 -3.73 9.22 -8.90
CA LEU A 84 -2.44 8.57 -8.69
C LEU A 84 -2.08 7.82 -9.97
N VAL A 85 -1.01 8.23 -10.64
CA VAL A 85 -0.47 7.56 -11.83
C VAL A 85 0.75 6.72 -11.43
N PHE A 86 0.76 5.47 -11.86
CA PHE A 86 1.84 4.50 -11.63
C PHE A 86 1.92 3.56 -12.83
N ARG A 87 2.89 2.65 -12.85
CA ARG A 87 3.17 1.88 -14.07
C ARG A 87 2.04 0.92 -14.46
N ALA A 88 1.29 0.41 -13.49
CA ALA A 88 0.14 -0.47 -13.72
C ALA A 88 -1.18 0.27 -13.98
N GLY A 89 -1.15 1.61 -14.12
CA GLY A 89 -2.31 2.40 -14.51
C GLY A 89 -2.47 3.69 -13.71
N SER A 90 -3.71 4.14 -13.60
CA SER A 90 -4.06 5.31 -12.82
C SER A 90 -5.34 5.09 -12.03
N ILE A 91 -5.39 5.60 -10.80
CA ILE A 91 -6.53 5.45 -9.90
C ILE A 91 -6.96 6.84 -9.41
N PRO A 92 -8.26 7.19 -9.48
CA PRO A 92 -8.78 8.37 -8.80
C PRO A 92 -8.73 8.16 -7.29
N MET A 93 -8.10 9.11 -6.60
CA MET A 93 -7.91 9.09 -5.16
C MET A 93 -8.87 10.06 -4.49
N ARG A 94 -9.27 9.77 -3.26
CA ARG A 94 -9.81 10.79 -2.35
C ARG A 94 -8.69 11.55 -1.66
N ALA A 95 -8.96 12.77 -1.20
CA ALA A 95 -7.98 13.66 -0.60
C ALA A 95 -7.34 13.06 0.67
N ASP A 96 -8.02 12.14 1.35
CA ASP A 96 -7.59 11.45 2.56
C ASP A 96 -6.91 10.10 2.31
N GLU A 97 -6.61 9.74 1.06
CA GLU A 97 -6.03 8.44 0.68
C GLU A 97 -4.52 8.52 0.35
N TRP A 98 -3.88 9.66 0.61
CA TRP A 98 -2.51 9.94 0.20
C TRP A 98 -1.50 9.72 1.32
N PHE A 99 -0.76 8.61 1.25
CA PHE A 99 0.23 8.25 2.24
C PHE A 99 1.66 8.58 1.81
N LEU A 100 2.52 8.83 2.81
CA LEU A 100 3.97 8.85 2.67
C LEU A 100 4.52 7.41 2.73
N SER A 101 5.67 7.17 2.11
CA SER A 101 6.33 5.86 2.11
C SER A 101 6.65 5.33 3.51
N ASP A 102 6.90 6.21 4.48
CA ASP A 102 7.14 5.78 5.87
C ASP A 102 5.85 5.26 6.53
N GLN A 103 4.69 5.86 6.24
CA GLN A 103 3.39 5.35 6.72
C GLN A 103 3.04 4.01 6.04
N VAL A 104 3.37 3.86 4.75
CA VAL A 104 3.26 2.56 4.06
C VAL A 104 4.11 1.51 4.78
N LEU A 105 5.34 1.87 5.16
CA LEU A 105 6.24 0.95 5.84
C LEU A 105 5.68 0.51 7.20
N GLU A 106 5.11 1.42 7.98
CA GLU A 106 4.44 1.07 9.25
C GLU A 106 3.34 0.03 9.04
N VAL A 107 2.49 0.20 8.02
CA VAL A 107 1.42 -0.75 7.67
C VAL A 107 2.01 -2.11 7.27
N PHE A 108 3.03 -2.14 6.41
CA PHE A 108 3.65 -3.39 5.96
C PHE A 108 4.34 -4.13 7.11
N LEU A 109 5.01 -3.42 8.03
CA LEU A 109 5.66 -4.02 9.19
C LEU A 109 4.64 -4.51 10.22
N ALA A 110 3.52 -3.83 10.39
CA ALA A 110 2.42 -4.31 11.24
C ALA A 110 1.84 -5.62 10.68
N PHE A 111 1.57 -5.66 9.37
CA PHE A 111 1.10 -6.88 8.70
C PHE A 111 2.11 -8.04 8.82
N LEU A 112 3.40 -7.78 8.61
CA LEU A 112 4.45 -8.80 8.77
C LEU A 112 4.46 -9.41 10.18
N LYS A 113 4.23 -8.59 11.21
CA LYS A 113 4.30 -9.00 12.62
C LYS A 113 2.97 -9.54 13.17
N GLY A 114 1.88 -9.43 12.42
CA GLY A 114 0.53 -9.76 12.91
C GLY A 114 0.05 -8.81 14.01
N THR A 115 0.54 -7.57 14.05
CA THR A 115 0.11 -6.56 15.02
C THR A 115 -0.96 -5.64 14.44
N PRO A 116 -1.74 -4.93 15.26
CA PRO A 116 -2.68 -3.92 14.76
C PRO A 116 -2.01 -2.89 13.84
N PHE A 117 -2.76 -2.41 12.84
CA PHE A 117 -2.32 -1.30 11.99
C PHE A 117 -2.21 0.01 12.79
N PRO A 118 -1.42 0.99 12.31
CA PRO A 118 -1.31 2.30 12.96
C PRO A 118 -2.68 2.96 13.13
N GLU A 119 -2.93 3.59 14.29
CA GLU A 119 -4.25 4.17 14.64
C GLU A 119 -4.71 5.28 13.68
N ASN A 120 -3.76 5.97 13.05
CA ASN A 120 -3.99 7.00 12.05
C ASN A 120 -4.30 6.43 10.64
N VAL A 121 -4.40 5.10 10.49
CA VAL A 121 -4.76 4.41 9.26
C VAL A 121 -6.10 3.72 9.44
N GLN A 122 -7.13 4.25 8.79
CA GLN A 122 -8.48 3.72 8.78
C GLN A 122 -8.77 3.01 7.46
N TRP A 123 -9.81 2.18 7.43
CA TRP A 123 -10.13 1.32 6.29
C TRP A 123 -11.59 1.47 5.89
N ARG A 124 -11.85 1.58 4.60
CA ARG A 124 -13.20 1.54 4.02
C ARG A 124 -13.22 0.63 2.79
N PRO A 125 -14.39 0.13 2.36
CA PRO A 125 -14.47 -0.68 1.15
C PRO A 125 -13.82 0.04 -0.02
N ALA A 126 -12.94 -0.66 -0.74
CA ALA A 126 -12.32 -0.11 -1.94
C ALA A 126 -13.40 0.06 -3.02
N PRO A 127 -13.36 1.14 -3.82
CA PRO A 127 -14.34 1.33 -4.89
C PRO A 127 -14.17 0.28 -5.98
N GLY A 128 -15.28 -0.19 -6.55
CA GLY A 128 -15.30 -1.03 -7.76
C GLY A 128 -15.14 -2.53 -7.56
N PHE A 129 -15.36 -3.04 -6.34
CA PHE A 129 -15.33 -4.47 -6.00
C PHE A 129 -16.53 -4.86 -5.14
#